data_AF-A0A847FNU8-F1
#
_entry.id   AF-A0A847FNU8-F1
#
_cell.length_a   1.000
_cell.length_b   1.000
_cell.length_c   1.000
_cell.angle_alpha   90.00
_cell.angle_beta   90.00
_cell.angle_gamma   90.00
#
_symmetry.space_group_name_H-M   'P 1'
#
loop_
_entity.id
_entity.type
_entity.pdbx_description
1 polymer ?
#
loop_
_entity_poly.entity_id
_entity_poly.type
_entity_poly.pdbx_seq_one_letter_code
_entity_poly.pdbx_strand_id
1 'polypeptide(L)'
;MKLTAFECSNCGANEMITGQDERLYCLYCGTSFGDVQRLCLECGHYNEAGARHCAQCSAPLIRDCPACGADNWVQAEHCVECGRNLDVIGNMARRLQQTTKERLAQRQTGMAALKEREELASQERMAVFLEMERERQDALARAAALQAQRDRQLLILIGVGLVAVVLVLVAAYLIGMAMRGG
;
A
#
# COMPACT_ATOMS: atom_id res chain seq x y z
N MET A 1 32.98 14.56 -9.36
CA MET A 1 33.29 13.66 -8.23
C MET A 1 34.24 14.39 -7.29
N LYS A 2 34.10 14.23 -5.96
CA LYS A 2 34.97 14.84 -4.96
C LYS A 2 35.87 13.76 -4.35
N LEU A 3 37.17 13.99 -4.34
CA LEU A 3 38.15 13.09 -3.74
C LEU A 3 38.68 13.74 -2.46
N THR A 4 38.56 13.06 -1.32
CA THR A 4 38.93 13.59 0.01
C THR A 4 40.09 12.87 0.69
N ALA A 5 40.63 11.82 0.06
CA ALA A 5 41.69 10.97 0.63
C ALA A 5 43.12 11.48 0.32
N PHE A 6 43.24 12.53 -0.49
CA PHE A 6 44.52 13.07 -0.97
C PHE A 6 44.63 14.56 -0.60
N GLU A 7 45.70 14.92 0.11
CA GLU A 7 46.00 16.31 0.49
C GLU A 7 46.88 17.01 -0.55
N CYS A 8 46.55 18.27 -0.85
CA CYS A 8 47.28 19.11 -1.77
C CYS A 8 48.66 19.47 -1.20
N SER A 9 49.73 19.03 -1.88
CA SER A 9 51.10 19.38 -1.48
C SER A 9 51.44 20.89 -1.57
N ASN A 10 50.62 21.69 -2.26
CA ASN A 10 50.80 23.13 -2.39
C ASN A 10 50.10 23.94 -1.28
N CYS A 11 48.87 23.56 -0.90
CA CYS A 11 48.05 24.38 0.02
C CYS A 11 47.41 23.60 1.18
N GLY A 12 47.61 22.28 1.28
CA GLY A 12 47.07 21.42 2.34
C GLY A 12 45.57 21.11 2.25
N ALA A 13 44.86 21.60 1.23
CA ALA A 13 43.44 21.28 1.06
C ALA A 13 43.26 19.82 0.61
N ASN A 14 42.19 19.17 1.05
CA ASN A 14 41.90 17.77 0.73
C ASN A 14 40.80 17.61 -0.34
N GLU A 15 40.20 18.69 -0.84
CA GLU A 15 39.11 18.63 -1.80
C GLU A 15 39.62 18.82 -3.23
N MET A 16 39.62 17.73 -3.99
CA MET A 16 40.05 17.73 -5.39
C MET A 16 38.87 17.51 -6.34
N ILE A 17 38.94 18.15 -7.51
CA ILE A 17 37.97 18.03 -8.59
C ILE A 17 38.62 17.54 -9.88
N THR A 18 37.89 16.75 -10.65
CA THR A 18 38.30 16.31 -11.99
C THR A 18 37.78 17.30 -13.03
N GLY A 19 38.68 17.82 -13.87
CA GLY A 19 38.34 18.66 -15.02
C GLY A 19 37.75 17.87 -16.19
N GLN A 20 37.28 18.58 -17.21
CA GLN A 20 36.78 17.95 -18.46
C GLN A 20 37.89 17.28 -19.27
N ASP A 21 39.14 17.62 -19.00
CA ASP A 21 40.35 17.10 -19.61
C ASP A 21 40.94 15.90 -18.85
N GLU A 22 40.15 15.28 -17.95
CA GLU A 22 40.56 14.14 -17.12
C GLU A 22 41.76 14.42 -16.20
N ARG A 23 42.06 15.70 -15.95
CA ARG A 23 43.09 16.11 -15.01
C ARG A 23 42.50 16.41 -13.64
N LEU A 24 43.29 16.16 -12.59
CA LEU A 24 42.91 16.46 -11.22
C LEU A 24 43.40 17.85 -10.79
N TYR A 25 42.49 18.65 -10.24
CA TYR A 25 42.76 20.00 -9.74
C TYR A 25 42.39 20.12 -8.26
N CYS A 26 43.20 20.87 -7.51
CA CYS A 26 42.79 21.32 -6.18
C CYS A 26 41.70 22.39 -6.29
N LEU A 27 40.58 22.19 -5.59
CA LEU A 27 39.46 23.14 -5.60
C LEU A 27 39.84 24.50 -5.01
N TYR A 28 40.83 24.54 -4.12
CA TYR A 28 41.20 25.73 -3.36
C TYR A 28 42.31 26.57 -4.03
N CYS A 29 43.39 25.94 -4.50
CA CYS A 29 44.53 26.66 -5.09
C CYS A 29 44.70 26.46 -6.61
N GLY A 30 43.90 25.57 -7.23
CA GLY A 30 43.95 25.33 -8.66
C GLY A 30 45.15 24.51 -9.17
N THR A 31 46.02 24.02 -8.28
CA THR A 31 47.15 23.15 -8.67
C THR A 31 46.66 21.92 -9.42
N SER A 32 47.22 21.67 -10.61
CA SER A 32 46.98 20.47 -11.43
C SER A 32 47.96 19.36 -11.04
N PHE A 33 47.44 18.15 -10.79
CA PHE A 33 48.23 16.95 -10.48
C PHE A 33 48.40 15.99 -11.68
N GLY A 34 47.83 16.33 -12.84
CA GLY A 34 47.86 15.50 -14.05
C GLY A 34 46.66 14.56 -14.16
N ASP A 35 46.73 13.59 -15.07
CA ASP A 35 45.65 12.63 -15.35
C ASP A 35 45.21 11.84 -14.11
N VAL A 36 43.90 11.82 -13.85
CA VAL A 36 43.35 11.16 -12.66
C VAL A 36 43.60 9.65 -12.64
N GLN A 37 43.70 9.03 -13.82
CA GLN A 37 43.90 7.59 -13.96
C GLN A 37 45.33 7.15 -13.57
N ARG A 38 46.29 8.08 -13.65
CA ARG A 38 47.70 7.83 -13.36
C ARG A 38 48.09 8.24 -11.94
N LEU A 39 47.31 9.14 -11.34
CA LEU A 39 47.53 9.59 -9.97
C LEU A 39 47.03 8.55 -8.97
N CYS A 40 47.90 8.14 -8.06
CA CYS A 40 47.52 7.32 -6.93
C CYS A 40 46.79 8.17 -5.88
N LEU A 41 45.56 7.79 -5.54
CA LEU A 41 44.74 8.50 -4.57
C LEU A 41 45.10 8.19 -3.11
N GLU A 42 45.90 7.15 -2.87
CA GLU A 42 46.36 6.77 -1.53
C GLU A 42 47.66 7.49 -1.12
N CYS A 43 48.60 7.66 -2.07
CA CYS A 43 49.91 8.26 -1.76
C CYS A 43 50.27 9.48 -2.60
N GLY A 44 49.46 9.85 -3.60
CA GLY A 44 49.72 11.01 -4.47
C GLY A 44 50.75 10.78 -5.58
N HIS A 45 51.32 9.58 -5.71
CA HIS A 45 52.32 9.29 -6.74
C HIS A 45 51.71 9.31 -8.15
N TYR A 46 52.41 9.93 -9.11
CA TYR A 46 51.99 9.95 -10.52
C TYR A 46 52.67 8.82 -11.29
N ASN A 47 51.89 7.85 -11.75
CA ASN A 47 52.37 6.60 -12.35
C ASN A 47 52.53 6.70 -13.87
N GLU A 48 53.16 5.70 -14.48
CA GLU A 48 53.23 5.54 -15.94
C GLU A 48 51.84 5.27 -16.55
N ALA A 49 51.70 5.55 -17.84
CA ALA A 49 50.45 5.28 -18.55
C ALA A 49 50.18 3.77 -18.59
N GLY A 50 48.94 3.37 -18.25
CA GLY A 50 48.54 1.96 -18.23
C GLY A 50 48.96 1.18 -16.98
N ALA A 51 49.53 1.83 -15.96
CA ALA A 51 49.83 1.19 -14.68
C ALA A 51 48.54 0.70 -14.00
N ARG A 52 48.45 -0.60 -13.68
CA ARG A 52 47.31 -1.17 -12.94
C ARG A 52 47.40 -0.96 -11.44
N HIS A 53 48.61 -0.83 -10.92
CA HIS A 53 48.92 -0.60 -9.50
C HIS A 53 49.94 0.52 -9.36
N CYS A 54 49.92 1.21 -8.24
CA CYS A 54 50.87 2.26 -7.91
C CYS A 54 52.28 1.68 -7.70
N ALA A 55 53.28 2.25 -8.39
CA ALA A 55 54.67 1.82 -8.26
C ALA A 55 55.26 2.08 -6.86
N GLN A 56 54.68 3.00 -6.09
CA GLN A 56 55.19 3.40 -4.77
C GLN A 56 54.49 2.67 -3.60
N CYS A 57 53.16 2.55 -3.63
CA CYS A 57 52.39 1.98 -2.51
C CYS A 57 51.60 0.72 -2.87
N SER A 58 51.68 0.24 -4.12
CA SER A 58 50.96 -0.93 -4.63
C SER A 58 49.42 -0.83 -4.62
N ALA A 59 48.84 0.34 -4.30
CA ALA A 59 47.40 0.55 -4.38
C ALA A 59 46.89 0.40 -5.83
N PRO A 60 45.70 -0.20 -6.05
CA PRO A 60 45.15 -0.38 -7.39
C PRO A 60 44.72 0.96 -8.00
N LEU A 61 45.07 1.18 -9.27
CA LEU A 61 44.63 2.32 -10.07
C LEU A 61 43.47 1.94 -10.99
N ILE A 62 43.47 0.67 -11.42
CA ILE A 62 42.50 0.07 -12.32
C ILE A 62 41.81 -1.10 -11.62
N ARG A 63 40.52 -1.29 -11.90
CA ARG A 63 39.70 -2.42 -11.47
C ARG A 63 38.94 -3.00 -12.66
N ASP A 64 38.69 -4.30 -12.59
CA ASP A 64 37.93 -5.00 -13.63
C ASP A 64 36.44 -4.85 -13.39
N CYS A 65 35.68 -4.70 -14.48
CA CYS A 65 34.23 -4.78 -14.41
C CYS A 65 33.80 -6.22 -14.10
N PRO A 66 33.06 -6.48 -13.02
CA PRO A 66 32.62 -7.85 -12.69
C PRO A 66 31.58 -8.41 -13.68
N ALA A 67 31.05 -7.59 -14.59
CA ALA A 67 30.06 -8.02 -15.58
C ALA A 67 30.66 -8.34 -16.95
N CYS A 68 31.60 -7.53 -17.44
CA CYS A 68 32.19 -7.70 -18.78
C CYS A 68 33.72 -7.87 -18.79
N GLY A 69 34.41 -7.69 -17.66
CA GLY A 69 35.86 -7.82 -17.54
C GLY A 69 36.67 -6.59 -17.99
N ALA A 70 36.02 -5.50 -18.41
CA ALA A 70 36.71 -4.31 -18.87
C ALA A 70 37.53 -3.63 -17.75
N ASP A 71 38.68 -3.06 -18.12
CA ASP A 71 39.49 -2.23 -17.25
C ASP A 71 38.82 -0.88 -17.01
N ASN A 72 38.68 -0.47 -15.75
CA ASN A 72 38.08 0.80 -15.36
C ASN A 72 38.93 1.46 -14.27
N TRP A 73 38.99 2.79 -14.27
CA TRP A 73 39.60 3.50 -13.15
C TRP A 73 38.95 3.13 -11.81
N VAL A 74 39.75 3.03 -10.76
CA VAL A 74 39.32 2.51 -9.45
C VAL A 74 38.13 3.28 -8.85
N GLN A 75 37.99 4.58 -9.17
CA GLN A 75 36.86 5.42 -8.75
C GLN A 75 35.82 5.68 -9.86
N ALA A 76 35.90 5.02 -11.01
CA ALA A 76 34.90 5.19 -12.07
C ALA A 76 33.53 4.70 -11.57
N GLU A 77 32.51 5.56 -11.56
CA GLU A 77 31.16 5.18 -11.08
C GLU A 77 30.46 4.17 -12.00
N HIS A 78 30.82 4.18 -13.29
CA HIS A 78 30.23 3.33 -14.32
C HIS A 78 31.31 2.71 -15.20
N CYS A 79 31.03 1.51 -15.71
CA CYS A 79 31.91 0.84 -16.64
C CYS A 79 31.91 1.56 -17.99
N VAL A 80 33.11 1.83 -18.52
CA VAL A 80 33.28 2.52 -19.81
C VAL A 80 32.78 1.71 -21.00
N GLU A 81 32.75 0.38 -20.89
CA GLU A 81 32.27 -0.50 -21.97
C GLU A 81 30.79 -0.86 -21.82
N CYS A 82 30.40 -1.49 -20.72
CA CYS A 82 29.04 -2.03 -20.57
C CYS A 82 28.07 -1.11 -19.81
N GLY A 83 28.53 0.04 -19.30
CA GLY A 83 27.72 0.99 -18.53
C GLY A 83 27.28 0.51 -17.14
N ARG A 84 27.72 -0.68 -16.71
CA ARG A 84 27.39 -1.22 -15.37
C ARG A 84 27.87 -0.26 -14.28
N ASN A 85 27.01 0.06 -13.32
CA ASN A 85 27.42 0.83 -12.15
C ASN A 85 28.42 0.03 -11.30
N LEU A 86 29.59 0.61 -11.05
CA LEU A 86 30.72 0.00 -10.33
C LEU A 86 30.84 0.51 -8.89
N ASP A 87 29.98 1.44 -8.46
CA ASP A 87 29.92 1.87 -7.06
C ASP A 87 29.21 0.80 -6.21
N VAL A 88 29.95 0.23 -5.27
CA VAL A 88 29.46 -0.84 -4.38
C VAL A 88 28.37 -0.30 -3.45
N ILE A 89 28.53 0.93 -2.95
CA ILE A 89 27.58 1.54 -2.01
C ILE A 89 26.27 1.88 -2.74
N GLY A 90 26.37 2.51 -3.91
CA GLY A 90 25.23 2.79 -4.78
C GLY A 90 24.46 1.54 -5.21
N ASN A 91 25.16 0.43 -5.47
CA ASN A 91 24.53 -0.85 -5.80
C ASN A 91 23.84 -1.49 -4.58
N MET A 92 24.45 -1.46 -3.40
CA MET A 92 23.84 -1.99 -2.17
C MET A 92 22.57 -1.22 -1.79
N ALA A 93 22.63 0.12 -1.78
CA ALA A 93 21.49 0.97 -1.46
C ALA A 93 20.29 0.72 -2.40
N ARG A 94 20.56 0.58 -3.71
CA ARG A 94 19.54 0.28 -4.72
C ARG A 94 18.88 -1.08 -4.50
N ARG A 95 19.68 -2.11 -4.20
CA ARG A 95 19.19 -3.48 -3.92
C ARG A 95 18.31 -3.54 -2.67
N LEU A 96 18.70 -2.82 -1.61
CA LEU A 96 17.90 -2.69 -0.38
C LEU A 96 16.55 -2.00 -0.65
N GLN A 97 16.53 -0.94 -1.45
CA GLN A 97 15.28 -0.25 -1.82
C GLN A 97 14.37 -1.09 -2.71
N GLN A 98 14.93 -1.82 -3.67
CA GLN A 98 14.17 -2.69 -4.59
C GLN A 98 13.49 -3.83 -3.83
N THR A 99 14.23 -4.55 -2.99
CA THR A 99 13.68 -5.70 -2.24
C THR A 99 12.51 -5.34 -1.32
N THR A 100 12.51 -4.13 -0.74
CA THR A 100 11.41 -3.69 0.14
C THR A 100 10.16 -3.34 -0.65
N LYS A 101 10.30 -2.59 -1.75
CA LYS A 101 9.18 -2.22 -2.62
C LYS A 101 8.57 -3.43 -3.33
N GLU A 102 9.41 -4.32 -3.86
CA GLU A 102 8.97 -5.53 -4.54
C GLU A 102 8.23 -6.48 -3.59
N ARG A 103 8.73 -6.68 -2.36
CA ARG A 103 8.03 -7.48 -1.33
C ARG A 103 6.67 -6.90 -0.96
N LEU A 104 6.57 -5.57 -0.85
CA LEU A 104 5.30 -4.90 -0.57
C LEU A 104 4.30 -5.07 -1.73
N ALA A 105 4.74 -4.86 -2.97
CA ALA A 105 3.92 -5.03 -4.16
C ALA A 105 3.43 -6.48 -4.32
N GLN A 106 4.31 -7.46 -4.06
CA GLN A 106 3.96 -8.88 -4.11
C GLN A 106 2.95 -9.26 -3.02
N ARG A 107 3.06 -8.70 -1.81
CA ARG A 107 2.03 -8.87 -0.77
C ARG A 107 0.70 -8.24 -1.17
N GLN A 108 0.70 -7.01 -1.70
CA GLN A 108 -0.52 -6.30 -2.07
C GLN A 108 -1.32 -7.01 -3.15
N THR A 109 -0.64 -7.54 -4.18
CA THR A 109 -1.29 -8.29 -5.26
C THR A 109 -1.97 -9.57 -4.78
N GLY A 110 -1.33 -10.32 -3.87
CA GLY A 110 -1.95 -11.50 -3.24
C GLY A 110 -3.15 -11.16 -2.35
N MET A 111 -3.08 -10.03 -1.63
CA MET A 111 -4.14 -9.60 -0.71
C MET A 111 -5.41 -9.13 -1.41
N ALA A 112 -5.30 -8.50 -2.59
CA ALA A 112 -6.46 -8.02 -3.34
C ALA A 112 -7.40 -9.17 -3.75
N ALA A 113 -6.84 -10.24 -4.32
CA ALA A 113 -7.60 -11.41 -4.73
C ALA A 113 -8.23 -12.17 -3.54
N LEU A 114 -7.56 -12.18 -2.39
CA LEU A 114 -8.10 -12.79 -1.17
C LEU A 114 -9.30 -11.98 -0.64
N LYS A 115 -9.15 -10.65 -0.56
CA LYS A 115 -10.20 -9.75 -0.08
C LYS A 115 -11.48 -9.86 -0.92
N GLU A 116 -11.35 -9.91 -2.24
CA GLU A 116 -12.50 -10.05 -3.15
C GLU A 116 -13.26 -11.38 -2.90
N ARG A 117 -12.53 -12.49 -2.71
CA ARG A 117 -13.14 -13.79 -2.39
C ARG A 117 -13.83 -13.79 -1.03
N GLU A 118 -13.22 -13.16 -0.03
CA GLU A 118 -13.81 -13.05 1.32
C GLU A 118 -15.06 -12.17 1.32
N GLU A 119 -15.06 -11.06 0.57
CA GLU A 119 -16.22 -10.18 0.42
C GLU A 119 -17.39 -10.89 -0.24
N LEU A 120 -17.16 -11.63 -1.34
CA LEU A 120 -18.19 -12.44 -1.99
C LEU A 120 -18.76 -13.50 -1.04
N ALA A 121 -17.89 -14.26 -0.37
CA ALA A 121 -18.33 -15.27 0.60
C ALA A 121 -19.08 -14.64 1.79
N SER A 122 -18.73 -13.41 2.19
CA SER A 122 -19.44 -12.66 3.23
C SER A 122 -20.82 -12.20 2.77
N GLN A 123 -20.92 -11.71 1.53
CA GLN A 123 -22.18 -11.28 0.92
C GLN A 123 -23.15 -12.46 0.77
N GLU A 124 -22.67 -13.62 0.31
CA GLU A 124 -23.48 -14.85 0.22
C GLU A 124 -24.03 -15.28 1.58
N ARG A 125 -23.19 -15.29 2.63
CA ARG A 125 -23.65 -15.60 3.99
C ARG A 125 -24.70 -14.60 4.48
N MET A 126 -24.49 -13.31 4.23
CA MET A 126 -25.45 -12.27 4.63
C MET A 126 -26.79 -12.40 3.89
N ALA A 127 -26.77 -12.76 2.61
CA ALA A 127 -27.99 -12.94 1.82
C ALA A 127 -28.90 -14.02 2.44
N VAL A 128 -28.33 -15.14 2.89
CA VAL A 128 -29.07 -16.20 3.59
C VAL A 128 -29.73 -15.69 4.87
N PHE A 129 -29.00 -14.90 5.68
CA PHE A 129 -29.58 -14.31 6.90
C PHE A 129 -30.74 -13.35 6.60
N LEU A 130 -30.61 -12.53 5.55
CA LEU A 130 -31.65 -11.59 5.15
C LEU A 130 -32.91 -12.30 4.65
N GLU A 131 -32.76 -13.43 3.94
CA GLU A 131 -33.90 -14.25 3.50
C GLU A 131 -34.64 -14.84 4.69
N MET A 132 -33.92 -15.43 5.66
CA MET A 132 -34.54 -15.95 6.88
C MET A 132 -35.29 -14.87 7.67
N GLU A 133 -34.72 -13.65 7.74
CA GLU A 133 -35.38 -12.55 8.43
C GLU A 133 -36.64 -12.07 7.69
N ARG A 134 -36.62 -12.04 6.36
CA ARG A 134 -37.83 -11.74 5.56
C ARG A 134 -38.93 -12.76 5.80
N GLU A 135 -38.61 -14.05 5.80
CA GLU A 135 -39.60 -15.10 6.08
C GLU A 135 -40.21 -14.96 7.48
N ARG A 136 -39.37 -14.66 8.47
CA ARG A 136 -39.82 -14.40 9.85
C ARG A 136 -40.75 -13.20 9.91
N GLN A 137 -40.41 -12.10 9.24
CA GLN A 137 -41.22 -10.89 9.21
C GLN A 137 -42.56 -11.13 8.52
N ASP A 138 -42.57 -11.88 7.40
CA ASP A 138 -43.80 -12.26 6.70
C ASP A 138 -44.71 -13.13 7.58
N ALA A 139 -44.14 -14.08 8.31
CA ALA A 139 -44.91 -14.91 9.25
C ALA A 139 -45.55 -14.08 10.36
N LEU A 140 -44.81 -13.12 10.94
CA LEU A 140 -45.32 -12.20 11.95
C LEU A 140 -46.42 -11.29 11.40
N ALA A 141 -46.23 -10.75 10.19
CA ALA A 141 -47.22 -9.90 9.55
C ALA A 141 -48.54 -10.65 9.27
N ARG A 142 -48.45 -11.91 8.80
CA ARG A 142 -49.63 -12.77 8.59
C ARG A 142 -50.35 -13.07 9.91
N ALA A 143 -49.61 -13.37 10.97
CA ALA A 143 -50.19 -13.64 12.29
C ALA A 143 -50.92 -12.40 12.85
N ALA A 144 -50.32 -11.21 12.73
CA ALA A 144 -50.93 -9.96 13.15
C ALA A 144 -52.19 -9.62 12.33
N ALA A 145 -52.17 -9.84 11.02
CA ALA A 145 -53.33 -9.64 10.16
C ALA A 145 -54.51 -10.56 10.55
N LEU A 146 -54.23 -11.82 10.84
CA LEU A 146 -55.24 -12.78 11.30
C LEU A 146 -55.82 -12.39 12.67
N GLN A 147 -54.98 -11.90 13.60
CA GLN A 147 -55.43 -11.39 14.89
C GLN A 147 -56.36 -10.18 14.70
N ALA A 148 -55.95 -9.19 13.91
CA ALA A 148 -56.78 -8.02 13.61
C ALA A 148 -58.13 -8.39 12.98
N GLN A 149 -58.16 -9.41 12.12
CA GLN A 149 -59.40 -9.91 11.53
C GLN A 149 -60.33 -10.55 12.58
N ARG A 150 -59.77 -11.38 13.47
CA ARG A 150 -60.53 -12.01 14.58
C ARG A 150 -61.07 -10.95 15.54
N ASP A 151 -60.25 -9.98 15.92
CA ASP A 151 -60.67 -8.90 16.81
C ASP A 151 -61.80 -8.09 16.18
N ARG A 152 -61.72 -7.79 14.87
CA ARG A 152 -62.78 -7.08 14.15
C ARG A 152 -64.08 -7.90 14.08
N GLN A 153 -63.98 -9.22 13.87
CA GLN A 153 -65.15 -10.11 13.90
C GLN A 153 -65.79 -10.18 15.29
N LEU A 154 -64.99 -10.28 16.36
CA LEU A 154 -65.48 -10.27 17.74
C LEU A 154 -66.18 -8.95 18.07
N LEU A 155 -65.61 -7.80 17.68
CA LEU A 155 -66.24 -6.50 17.88
C LEU A 155 -67.57 -6.38 17.12
N ILE A 156 -67.65 -6.89 15.89
CA ILE A 156 -68.91 -6.92 15.12
C ILE A 156 -69.95 -7.81 15.81
N LEU A 157 -69.58 -9.02 16.25
CA LEU A 157 -70.48 -9.95 16.94
C LEU A 157 -71.00 -9.36 18.26
N ILE A 158 -70.12 -8.77 19.08
CA ILE A 158 -70.49 -8.07 20.31
C ILE A 158 -71.45 -6.92 19.99
N GLY A 159 -71.15 -6.11 18.97
CA GLY A 159 -72.01 -5.02 18.53
C GLY A 159 -73.40 -5.49 18.11
N VAL A 160 -73.50 -6.52 17.27
CA VAL A 160 -74.78 -7.11 16.83
C VAL A 160 -75.56 -7.69 18.01
N GLY A 161 -74.88 -8.38 18.93
CA GLY A 161 -75.50 -8.92 20.15
C GLY A 161 -76.10 -7.83 21.04
N LEU A 162 -75.37 -6.73 21.27
CA LEU A 162 -75.87 -5.58 22.04
C LEU A 162 -77.10 -4.95 21.37
N VAL A 163 -77.09 -4.75 20.05
CA VAL A 163 -78.25 -4.22 19.31
C VAL A 163 -79.46 -5.14 19.44
N ALA A 164 -79.28 -6.46 19.31
CA ALA A 164 -80.36 -7.43 19.48
C ALA A 164 -80.96 -7.40 20.89
N VAL A 165 -80.12 -7.33 21.94
CA VAL A 165 -80.58 -7.19 23.33
C VAL A 165 -81.39 -5.92 23.52
N VAL A 166 -80.93 -4.78 22.99
CA VAL A 166 -81.67 -3.51 23.04
C VAL A 166 -83.04 -3.64 22.35
N LEU A 167 -83.10 -4.25 21.16
CA LEU A 167 -84.35 -4.47 20.44
C LEU A 167 -85.34 -5.34 21.24
N VAL A 168 -84.85 -6.40 21.90
CA VAL A 168 -85.67 -7.27 22.77
C VAL A 168 -86.20 -6.50 23.98
N LEU A 169 -85.36 -5.69 24.64
CA LEU A 169 -85.78 -4.85 25.78
C LEU A 169 -86.84 -3.82 25.36
N VAL A 170 -86.67 -3.18 24.20
CA VAL A 170 -87.66 -2.25 23.64
C VAL A 170 -88.97 -2.98 23.33
N ALA A 171 -88.93 -4.14 22.68
CA ALA A 171 -90.13 -4.93 22.40
C ALA A 171 -90.85 -5.35 23.69
N ALA A 172 -90.12 -5.83 24.70
CA ALA A 172 -90.68 -6.18 26.00
C ALA A 172 -91.33 -4.98 26.70
N TYR A 173 -90.70 -3.81 26.65
CA TYR A 173 -91.25 -2.57 27.18
C TYR A 173 -92.55 -2.16 26.48
N LEU A 174 -92.58 -2.22 25.14
CA LEU A 174 -93.78 -1.92 24.35
C LEU A 174 -94.94 -2.88 24.66
N ILE A 175 -94.66 -4.19 24.77
CA ILE A 175 -95.65 -5.20 25.16
C ILE A 175 -96.17 -4.92 26.58
N GLY A 176 -95.28 -4.63 27.52
CA GLY A 176 -95.65 -4.29 28.89
C GLY A 176 -96.51 -3.02 28.99
N MET A 177 -96.23 -2.01 28.17
CA MET A 177 -97.10 -0.82 28.07
C MET A 177 -98.48 -1.15 27.51
N ALA A 178 -98.56 -1.97 26.45
CA ALA A 178 -99.82 -2.38 25.85
C ALA A 178 -100.71 -3.17 26.83
N MET A 179 -100.13 -4.07 27.65
CA MET A 179 -100.87 -4.84 28.66
C MET A 179 -101.38 -4.00 29.84
N ARG A 180 -100.76 -2.84 30.12
CA ARG A 180 -101.13 -1.98 31.27
C ARG A 180 -102.15 -0.90 30.89
N GLY A 181 -102.32 -0.64 29.60
CA GLY A 181 -103.23 0.38 29.07
C GLY A 181 -104.56 -0.14 28.54
N GLY A 182 -104.83 -1.45 28.62
CA GLY A 182 -106.12 -2.08 28.29
C GLY A 182 -106.77 -2.67 29.54
#